data_AF-A0A3M0XVG0-F1
#
_entry.id   AF-A0A3M0XVG0-F1
#
_cell.length_a   1.000
_cell.length_b   1.000
_cell.length_c   1.000
_cell.angle_alpha   90.00
_cell.angle_beta   90.00
_cell.angle_gamma   90.00
#
_symmetry.space_group_name_H-M   'P 1'
#
loop_
_entity.id
_entity.type
_entity.pdbx_description
1 polymer ?
#
loop_
_entity_poly.entity_id
_entity_poly.type
_entity_poly.pdbx_seq_one_letter_code
_entity_poly.pdbx_strand_id
1 'polypeptide(L)'
;MNNKAYRVFTIESGSVSEGAAISTLHLKGAGIDIPAVIIGEEGRGRERGVVPVGNPPMVPCPERNKDVWTSSDKCEKCGTVLGEKKEGSYTRNHPDQGQVQGRLMFAEVGQTKAGKPKFFSKEKATTDDHIIVVLRTKIGFRGGNSHTGDRAGWKCSKYGCDASGEGAVPEACPKCGATGSWDGPKLLFAEFPGKIITRGRIAQGAAGRAGGGEQVIALMPKDVVFRTSYSGRLYGAPSSHYYVWDGSKLLAATWDERAAADLF
;
A
#
# COMPACT_ATOMS: atom_id res chain seq x y z
N MET A 1 20.82 4.09 21.01
CA MET A 1 19.46 3.54 20.82
C MET A 1 19.54 2.57 19.66
N ASN A 2 19.20 1.30 19.87
CA ASN A 2 19.18 0.33 18.77
C ASN A 2 18.04 0.71 17.83
N ASN A 3 18.36 1.13 16.62
CA ASN A 3 17.34 1.42 15.63
C ASN A 3 16.71 0.09 15.20
N LYS A 4 15.41 -0.06 15.49
CA LYS A 4 14.65 -1.27 15.15
C LYS A 4 14.52 -1.39 13.63
N ALA A 5 14.74 -2.60 13.11
CA ALA A 5 14.46 -2.96 11.73
C ALA A 5 13.17 -3.79 11.66
N TYR A 6 12.29 -3.43 10.73
CA TYR A 6 10.95 -3.99 10.62
C TYR A 6 10.83 -4.81 9.33
N ARG A 7 9.97 -5.83 9.35
CA ARG A 7 9.52 -6.47 8.11
C ARG A 7 8.65 -5.50 7.31
N VAL A 8 8.78 -5.56 5.99
CA VAL A 8 8.02 -4.71 5.06
C VAL A 8 7.03 -5.58 4.31
N PHE A 9 5.79 -5.12 4.19
CA PHE A 9 4.75 -5.77 3.39
C PHE A 9 4.09 -4.75 2.47
N THR A 10 3.64 -5.20 1.30
CA THR A 10 2.78 -4.42 0.40
C THR A 10 1.39 -5.04 0.39
N ILE A 11 0.38 -4.20 0.56
CA ILE A 11 -1.03 -4.58 0.49
C ILE A 11 -1.67 -3.92 -0.72
N GLU A 12 -2.29 -4.72 -1.58
CA GLU A 12 -3.01 -4.24 -2.76
C GLU A 12 -4.33 -5.01 -2.90
N SER A 13 -5.45 -4.32 -2.66
CA SER A 13 -6.81 -4.87 -2.86
C SER A 13 -7.07 -6.21 -2.15
N GLY A 14 -6.62 -6.35 -0.90
CA GLY A 14 -6.78 -7.59 -0.13
C GLY A 14 -5.58 -8.54 -0.22
N SER A 15 -4.79 -8.46 -1.29
CA SER A 15 -3.59 -9.28 -1.44
C SER A 15 -2.41 -8.71 -0.65
N VAL A 16 -1.72 -9.60 0.06
CA VAL A 16 -0.49 -9.27 0.81
C VAL A 16 0.70 -9.88 0.09
N SER A 17 1.75 -9.09 -0.09
CA SER A 17 3.04 -9.56 -0.60
C SER A 17 4.18 -9.06 0.28
N GLU A 18 5.21 -9.90 0.45
CA GLU A 18 6.38 -9.51 1.22
C GLU A 18 7.23 -8.47 0.47
N GLY A 19 7.79 -7.55 1.24
CA GLY A 19 8.58 -6.43 0.76
C GLY A 19 7.80 -5.36 0.01
N ALA A 20 8.52 -4.29 -0.34
CA ALA A 20 7.99 -3.19 -1.15
C ALA A 20 8.81 -3.00 -2.44
N ALA A 21 8.13 -2.69 -3.53
CA ALA A 21 8.80 -2.30 -4.77
C ALA A 21 9.55 -0.98 -4.57
N ILE A 22 10.82 -0.96 -4.97
CA ILE A 22 11.63 0.25 -5.02
C ILE A 22 11.58 0.77 -6.46
N SER A 23 11.43 2.09 -6.60
CA SER A 23 11.42 2.78 -7.88
C SER A 23 12.41 3.93 -7.87
N THR A 24 12.96 4.24 -9.02
CA THR A 24 13.81 5.42 -9.20
C THR A 24 12.94 6.68 -9.29
N LEU A 25 13.25 7.68 -8.47
CA LEU A 25 12.66 9.01 -8.52
C LEU A 25 13.68 10.01 -9.07
N HIS A 26 13.33 10.62 -10.21
CA HIS A 26 14.11 11.69 -10.83
C HIS A 26 13.80 13.05 -10.15
N LEU A 27 14.79 13.63 -9.49
CA LEU A 27 14.67 14.95 -8.84
C LEU A 27 15.05 16.06 -9.83
N LYS A 28 14.04 16.66 -10.49
CA LYS A 28 14.23 17.69 -11.54
C LYS A 28 15.17 18.84 -11.15
N GLY A 29 15.12 19.30 -9.90
CA GLY A 29 15.94 20.44 -9.46
C GLY A 29 17.43 20.12 -9.27
N ALA A 30 17.78 18.85 -9.05
CA ALA A 30 19.16 18.43 -8.79
C ALA A 30 19.75 17.59 -9.92
N GLY A 31 18.93 17.07 -10.84
CA GLY A 31 19.38 16.11 -11.85
C GLY A 31 19.86 14.78 -11.24
N ILE A 32 19.35 14.44 -10.05
CA ILE A 32 19.76 13.24 -9.30
C ILE A 32 18.62 12.24 -9.26
N ASP A 33 18.99 10.98 -9.41
CA ASP A 33 18.10 9.83 -9.30
C ASP A 33 18.26 9.19 -7.93
N ILE A 34 17.13 9.02 -7.22
CA ILE A 34 17.13 8.38 -5.91
C ILE A 34 16.21 7.14 -5.89
N PRO A 35 16.65 6.02 -5.28
CA PRO A 35 15.76 4.91 -4.99
C PRO A 35 14.74 5.31 -3.92
N ALA A 36 13.47 4.99 -4.14
CA ALA A 36 12.39 5.30 -3.20
C ALA A 36 11.26 4.27 -3.25
N VAL A 37 10.55 4.10 -2.13
CA VAL A 37 9.22 3.50 -2.14
C VAL A 37 8.22 4.63 -2.43
N ILE A 38 7.49 4.50 -3.53
CA ILE A 38 6.58 5.54 -4.03
C ILE A 38 5.14 5.01 -4.03
N ILE A 39 4.25 5.79 -3.42
CA ILE A 39 2.79 5.59 -3.43
C ILE A 39 2.08 6.84 -3.94
N GLY A 40 0.81 6.72 -4.32
CA GLY A 40 0.06 7.80 -4.95
C GLY A 40 0.44 8.01 -6.41
N GLU A 41 -0.11 9.07 -6.99
CA GLU A 41 0.04 9.40 -8.41
C GLU A 41 0.44 10.86 -8.61
N GLU A 42 0.92 11.22 -9.80
CA GLU A 42 1.33 12.59 -10.14
C GLU A 42 0.24 13.33 -10.95
N GLY A 43 0.05 14.63 -10.67
CA GLY A 43 -0.75 15.56 -11.48
C GLY A 43 -2.22 15.71 -11.07
N ARG A 44 -2.89 16.77 -11.54
CA ARG A 44 -4.33 17.09 -11.36
C ARG A 44 -4.96 16.56 -10.05
N GLY A 45 -4.55 17.13 -8.91
CA GLY A 45 -5.11 16.79 -7.59
C GLY A 45 -4.61 15.49 -6.96
N ARG A 46 -3.62 14.84 -7.57
CA ARG A 46 -2.92 13.65 -7.07
C ARG A 46 -1.56 14.05 -6.52
N GLU A 47 -1.09 13.28 -5.55
CA GLU A 47 0.16 13.56 -4.84
C GLU A 47 0.92 12.27 -4.59
N ARG A 48 2.25 12.29 -4.81
CA ARG A 48 3.10 11.15 -4.50
C ARG A 48 3.56 11.21 -3.06
N GLY A 49 3.34 10.13 -2.33
CA GLY A 49 4.06 9.83 -1.10
C GLY A 49 5.38 9.16 -1.45
N VAL A 50 6.49 9.71 -0.98
CA VAL A 50 7.84 9.24 -1.32
C VAL A 50 8.63 9.01 -0.04
N VAL A 51 9.14 7.79 0.13
CA VAL A 51 10.14 7.49 1.16
C VAL A 51 11.43 7.04 0.49
N PRO A 52 12.50 7.87 0.50
CA PRO A 52 13.80 7.47 -0.05
C PRO A 52 14.36 6.23 0.65
N VAL A 53 15.08 5.40 -0.10
CA VAL A 53 15.70 4.17 0.41
C VAL A 53 17.22 4.31 0.39
N GLY A 54 17.85 4.34 1.56
CA GLY A 54 19.30 4.21 1.70
C GLY A 54 19.74 2.77 1.45
N ASN A 55 20.76 2.60 0.62
CA ASN A 55 21.37 1.30 0.27
C ASN A 55 20.32 0.29 -0.21
N PRO A 56 19.60 0.56 -1.32
CA PRO A 56 18.57 -0.36 -1.80
C PRO A 56 19.19 -1.74 -2.09
N PRO A 57 18.49 -2.84 -1.78
CA PRO A 57 18.94 -4.16 -2.16
C PRO A 57 19.03 -4.24 -3.68
N MET A 58 20.12 -4.83 -4.18
CA MET A 58 20.33 -5.06 -5.61
C MET A 58 20.22 -6.55 -5.88
N VAL A 59 19.49 -6.91 -6.94
CA VAL A 59 19.30 -8.30 -7.37
C VAL A 59 19.76 -8.46 -8.82
N PRO A 60 20.15 -9.69 -9.24
CA PRO A 60 20.42 -9.97 -10.64
C PRO A 60 19.27 -9.51 -11.55
N CYS A 61 19.59 -8.91 -12.70
CA CYS A 61 18.57 -8.51 -13.66
C CYS A 61 17.75 -9.75 -14.08
N PRO A 62 16.40 -9.68 -14.07
CA PRO A 62 15.55 -10.82 -14.45
C PRO A 62 15.71 -11.22 -15.92
N GLU A 63 16.33 -10.37 -16.75
CA GLU A 63 16.61 -10.63 -18.16
C GLU A 63 17.99 -11.25 -18.41
N ARG A 64 18.82 -11.48 -17.38
CA ARG A 64 20.14 -12.12 -17.57
C ARG A 64 20.03 -13.43 -18.34
N ASN A 65 20.92 -13.60 -19.31
CA ASN A 65 20.99 -14.77 -20.20
C ASN A 65 19.71 -15.02 -21.01
N LYS A 66 18.85 -14.01 -21.17
CA LYS A 66 17.65 -14.09 -21.99
C LYS A 66 17.76 -13.26 -23.25
N ASP A 67 17.05 -13.70 -24.27
CA ASP A 67 16.82 -12.91 -25.46
C ASP A 67 15.72 -11.89 -25.19
N VAL A 68 16.06 -10.61 -25.33
CA VAL A 68 15.13 -9.49 -25.14
C VAL A 68 14.81 -8.86 -26.48
N TRP A 69 13.53 -8.57 -26.70
CA TRP A 69 13.07 -7.85 -27.89
C TRP A 69 13.12 -6.34 -27.62
N THR A 70 14.06 -5.62 -28.24
CA THR A 70 14.21 -4.17 -28.06
C THR A 70 15.01 -3.55 -29.20
N SER A 71 14.72 -2.28 -29.51
CA SER A 71 15.53 -1.48 -30.43
C SER A 71 16.77 -0.89 -29.77
N SER A 72 16.81 -0.82 -28.44
CA SER A 72 17.94 -0.28 -27.67
C SER A 72 19.13 -1.26 -27.67
N ASP A 73 20.34 -0.71 -27.57
CA ASP A 73 21.56 -1.46 -27.25
C ASP A 73 21.72 -1.70 -25.75
N LYS A 74 20.80 -1.23 -24.90
CA LYS A 74 20.81 -1.38 -23.45
C LYS A 74 19.54 -2.06 -22.94
N CYS A 75 19.69 -2.84 -21.89
CA CYS A 75 18.54 -3.41 -21.17
C CYS A 75 17.73 -2.29 -20.52
N GLU A 76 16.44 -2.22 -20.80
CA GLU A 76 15.52 -1.23 -20.22
C GLU A 76 15.37 -1.35 -18.69
N LYS A 77 15.69 -2.53 -18.12
CA LYS A 77 15.57 -2.78 -16.68
C LYS A 77 16.83 -2.44 -15.90
N CYS A 78 18.01 -2.81 -16.40
CA CYS A 78 19.27 -2.68 -15.66
C CYS A 78 20.33 -1.80 -16.33
N GLY A 79 20.05 -1.26 -17.52
CA GLY A 79 20.96 -0.40 -18.28
C GLY A 79 22.20 -1.08 -18.86
N THR A 80 22.34 -2.40 -18.68
CA THR A 80 23.47 -3.19 -19.20
C THR A 80 23.44 -3.22 -20.73
N VAL A 81 24.62 -3.08 -21.36
CA VAL A 81 24.76 -3.21 -22.82
C VAL A 81 24.42 -4.63 -23.25
N LEU A 82 23.50 -4.74 -24.20
CA LEU A 82 23.04 -5.99 -24.77
C LEU A 82 23.99 -6.46 -25.88
N GLY A 83 23.97 -7.76 -26.15
CA GLY A 83 24.68 -8.35 -27.26
C GLY A 83 24.20 -7.82 -28.62
N GLU A 84 24.86 -8.32 -29.67
CA GLU A 84 24.52 -7.98 -31.03
C GLU A 84 23.07 -8.35 -31.37
N LYS A 85 22.48 -7.51 -32.22
CA LYS A 85 21.15 -7.73 -32.77
C LYS A 85 21.20 -8.95 -33.69
N LYS A 86 20.29 -9.90 -33.50
CA LYS A 86 20.17 -11.06 -34.40
C LYS A 86 19.75 -10.58 -35.81
N GLU A 87 20.33 -11.18 -36.85
CA GLU A 87 20.03 -10.82 -38.23
C GLU A 87 18.52 -10.90 -38.51
N GLY A 88 17.96 -9.85 -39.11
CA GLY A 88 16.52 -9.77 -39.39
C GLY A 88 15.58 -9.60 -38.18
N SER A 89 16.08 -9.46 -36.94
CA SER A 89 15.25 -9.42 -35.73
C SER A 89 15.65 -8.30 -34.77
N TYR A 90 14.71 -7.72 -34.01
CA TYR A 90 15.01 -6.81 -32.88
C TYR A 90 15.38 -7.54 -31.59
N THR A 91 15.63 -8.84 -31.66
CA THR A 91 16.09 -9.62 -30.53
C THR A 91 17.59 -9.41 -30.30
N ARG A 92 17.96 -9.12 -29.06
CA ARG A 92 19.34 -9.06 -28.58
C ARG A 92 19.50 -9.97 -27.37
N ASN A 93 20.67 -10.59 -27.23
CA ASN A 93 20.94 -11.40 -26.05
C ASN A 93 21.36 -10.51 -24.88
N HIS A 94 20.79 -10.73 -23.70
CA HIS A 94 21.20 -10.05 -22.49
C HIS A 94 22.32 -10.83 -21.81
N PRO A 95 23.49 -10.22 -21.54
CA PRO A 95 24.62 -10.92 -20.92
C PRO A 95 24.33 -11.32 -19.46
N ASP A 96 25.13 -12.22 -18.89
CA ASP A 96 25.03 -12.62 -17.47
C ASP A 96 25.59 -11.57 -16.49
N GLN A 97 25.13 -10.33 -16.62
CA GLN A 97 25.56 -9.21 -15.79
C GLN A 97 24.40 -8.22 -15.59
N GLY A 98 24.65 -7.14 -14.86
CA GLY A 98 23.63 -6.12 -14.60
C GLY A 98 22.74 -6.45 -13.40
N GLN A 99 22.44 -5.43 -12.61
CA GLN A 99 21.61 -5.55 -11.42
C GLN A 99 20.45 -4.56 -11.50
N VAL A 100 19.34 -4.94 -10.89
CA VAL A 100 18.17 -4.07 -10.70
C VAL A 100 17.92 -3.89 -9.21
N GLN A 101 17.20 -2.84 -8.86
CA GLN A 101 16.71 -2.67 -7.50
C GLN A 101 15.75 -3.82 -7.17
N GLY A 102 16.02 -4.51 -6.08
CA GLY A 102 15.17 -5.56 -5.54
C GLY A 102 13.96 -4.99 -4.80
N ARG A 103 13.27 -5.86 -4.07
CA ARG A 103 12.22 -5.46 -3.12
C ARG A 103 12.85 -5.10 -1.78
N LEU A 104 12.34 -4.05 -1.15
CA LEU A 104 12.70 -3.69 0.22
C LEU A 104 12.01 -4.66 1.19
N MET A 105 12.72 -5.68 1.67
CA MET A 105 12.16 -6.72 2.55
C MET A 105 12.17 -6.33 4.02
N PHE A 106 13.25 -5.69 4.47
CA PHE A 106 13.41 -5.20 5.83
C PHE A 106 13.95 -3.78 5.81
N ALA A 107 13.41 -2.93 6.69
CA ALA A 107 13.84 -1.55 6.75
C ALA A 107 13.82 -1.00 8.16
N GLU A 108 14.81 -0.15 8.44
CA GLU A 108 14.79 0.78 9.55
C GLU A 108 14.15 2.10 9.08
N VAL A 109 13.29 2.68 9.91
CA VAL A 109 12.70 4.00 9.67
C VAL A 109 13.55 5.06 10.35
N GLY A 110 14.26 5.86 9.57
CA GLY A 110 14.98 7.03 10.06
C GLY A 110 14.53 8.31 9.35
N GLN A 111 15.39 9.32 9.37
CA GLN A 111 15.10 10.64 8.81
C GLN A 111 16.24 11.12 7.91
N THR A 112 15.90 11.94 6.93
CA THR A 112 16.83 12.76 6.16
C THR A 112 17.36 13.92 7.02
N LYS A 113 18.40 14.63 6.54
CA LYS A 113 18.87 15.87 7.18
C LYS A 113 17.77 16.93 7.32
N ALA A 114 16.75 16.89 6.45
CA ALA A 114 15.59 17.77 6.49
C ALA A 114 14.44 17.26 7.38
N GLY A 115 14.67 16.22 8.20
CA GLY A 115 13.66 15.64 9.10
C GLY A 115 12.60 14.76 8.42
N LYS A 116 12.58 14.69 7.08
CA LYS A 116 11.64 13.85 6.34
C LYS A 116 11.98 12.36 6.49
N PRO A 117 10.99 11.45 6.53
CA PRO A 117 11.25 10.01 6.66
C PRO A 117 12.17 9.45 5.57
N LYS A 118 12.98 8.48 5.95
CA LYS A 118 13.88 7.73 5.06
C LYS A 118 13.95 6.27 5.53
N PHE A 119 13.92 5.34 4.59
CA PHE A 119 14.21 3.95 4.87
C PHE A 119 15.70 3.66 4.75
N PHE A 120 16.21 2.82 5.64
CA PHE A 120 17.52 2.21 5.49
C PHE A 120 17.32 0.70 5.35
N SER A 121 17.72 0.15 4.20
CA SER A 121 17.61 -1.28 3.96
C SER A 121 18.42 -2.07 4.99
N LYS A 122 17.87 -3.21 5.43
CA LYS A 122 18.51 -4.13 6.38
C LYS A 122 18.41 -5.56 5.85
N GLU A 123 19.31 -6.41 6.32
CA GLU A 123 19.32 -7.83 5.95
C GLU A 123 18.21 -8.63 6.63
N LYS A 124 17.79 -8.22 7.84
CA LYS A 124 16.73 -8.86 8.62
C LYS A 124 16.02 -7.87 9.53
N ALA A 125 14.81 -8.23 9.95
CA ALA A 125 14.12 -7.55 11.03
C ALA A 125 14.79 -7.83 12.39
N THR A 126 14.70 -6.87 13.31
CA THR A 126 15.20 -7.00 14.70
C THR A 126 14.06 -6.99 15.72
N THR A 127 12.81 -6.96 15.27
CA THR A 127 11.60 -6.92 16.09
C THR A 127 10.42 -7.43 15.27
N ASP A 128 9.44 -8.00 15.95
CA ASP A 128 8.12 -8.36 15.43
C ASP A 128 7.00 -7.52 16.07
N ASP A 129 7.31 -6.57 16.96
CA ASP A 129 6.33 -5.70 17.60
C ASP A 129 5.55 -4.86 16.58
N HIS A 130 6.18 -4.56 15.44
CA HIS A 130 5.62 -3.75 14.37
C HIS A 130 6.10 -4.23 13.00
N ILE A 131 5.36 -3.84 11.97
CA ILE A 131 5.74 -3.99 10.56
C ILE A 131 5.57 -2.68 9.82
N ILE A 132 6.29 -2.51 8.71
CA ILE A 132 6.03 -1.45 7.75
C ILE A 132 5.04 -2.01 6.72
N VAL A 133 3.91 -1.33 6.54
CA VAL A 133 2.95 -1.66 5.49
C VAL A 133 2.93 -0.57 4.42
N VAL A 134 2.94 -0.98 3.16
CA VAL A 134 2.75 -0.13 1.99
C VAL A 134 1.36 -0.44 1.44
N LEU A 135 0.39 0.40 1.81
CA LEU A 135 -1.01 0.27 1.42
C LEU A 135 -1.23 0.93 0.06
N ARG A 136 -1.21 0.12 -1.01
CA ARG A 136 -1.57 0.52 -2.38
C ARG A 136 -3.07 0.36 -2.61
N THR A 137 -3.87 0.84 -1.67
CA THR A 137 -5.33 0.71 -1.71
C THR A 137 -5.87 1.38 -2.97
N LYS A 138 -6.60 0.62 -3.79
CA LYS A 138 -7.29 1.12 -4.99
C LYS A 138 -8.59 1.85 -4.61
N ILE A 139 -9.31 2.35 -5.61
CA ILE A 139 -10.68 2.87 -5.47
C ILE A 139 -11.58 2.16 -6.48
N GLY A 140 -12.87 2.01 -6.15
CA GLY A 140 -13.86 1.57 -7.13
C GLY A 140 -14.13 2.66 -8.17
N PHE A 141 -14.85 2.32 -9.24
CA PHE A 141 -15.19 3.31 -10.26
C PHE A 141 -16.06 4.42 -9.65
N ARG A 142 -15.60 5.67 -9.80
CA ARG A 142 -16.17 6.87 -9.17
C ARG A 142 -16.31 6.77 -7.65
N GLY A 143 -15.41 6.02 -7.04
CA GLY A 143 -15.39 5.76 -5.61
C GLY A 143 -14.24 6.44 -4.91
N GLY A 144 -14.04 6.01 -3.68
CA GLY A 144 -12.87 6.31 -2.88
C GLY A 144 -12.42 5.09 -2.09
N ASN A 145 -11.53 5.36 -1.15
CA ASN A 145 -11.10 4.36 -0.17
C ASN A 145 -10.94 5.02 1.20
N SER A 146 -10.79 4.18 2.22
CA SER A 146 -10.42 4.63 3.56
C SER A 146 -9.60 3.60 4.31
N HIS A 147 -8.88 4.06 5.31
CA HIS A 147 -8.08 3.27 6.23
C HIS A 147 -8.57 3.51 7.65
N THR A 148 -8.95 2.45 8.35
CA THR A 148 -9.49 2.53 9.72
C THR A 148 -8.94 1.39 10.56
N GLY A 149 -9.20 1.41 11.86
CA GLY A 149 -9.09 0.24 12.71
C GLY A 149 -10.26 -0.72 12.53
N ASP A 150 -10.43 -1.61 13.50
CA ASP A 150 -11.50 -2.59 13.54
C ASP A 150 -12.90 -1.96 13.74
N ARG A 151 -13.95 -2.78 13.66
CA ARG A 151 -15.31 -2.38 14.04
C ARG A 151 -15.35 -1.97 15.50
N ALA A 152 -15.94 -0.81 15.76
CA ALA A 152 -16.10 -0.22 17.07
C ALA A 152 -17.59 -0.07 17.44
N GLY A 153 -18.44 -0.97 16.92
CA GLY A 153 -19.89 -0.94 17.12
C GLY A 153 -20.63 -0.17 16.02
N TRP A 154 -21.70 0.52 16.39
CA TRP A 154 -22.57 1.25 15.48
C TRP A 154 -23.09 2.55 16.10
N LYS A 155 -23.49 3.49 15.23
CA LYS A 155 -24.14 4.75 15.63
C LYS A 155 -25.25 5.12 14.65
N CYS A 156 -26.35 5.66 15.15
CA CYS A 156 -27.41 6.24 14.34
C CYS A 156 -26.96 7.57 13.73
N SER A 157 -27.12 7.74 12.41
CA SER A 157 -26.77 8.97 11.71
C SER A 157 -27.92 9.98 11.60
N LYS A 158 -29.14 9.63 12.05
CA LYS A 158 -30.29 10.55 12.01
C LYS A 158 -29.99 11.79 12.85
N TYR A 159 -30.22 12.95 12.27
CA TYR A 159 -30.08 14.22 12.97
C TYR A 159 -30.89 14.23 14.28
N GLY A 160 -30.24 14.63 15.39
CA GLY A 160 -30.84 14.63 16.72
C GLY A 160 -30.90 13.27 17.42
N CYS A 161 -30.37 12.20 16.82
CA CYS A 161 -30.25 10.89 17.45
C CYS A 161 -28.79 10.60 17.86
N ASP A 162 -28.61 10.13 19.09
CA ASP A 162 -27.35 9.78 19.74
C ASP A 162 -27.22 8.26 19.98
N ALA A 163 -28.17 7.47 19.50
CA ALA A 163 -28.17 6.03 19.70
C ALA A 163 -26.90 5.39 19.12
N SER A 164 -26.26 4.57 19.92
CA SER A 164 -25.08 3.79 19.56
C SER A 164 -25.07 2.50 20.36
N GLY A 165 -24.27 1.54 19.92
CA GLY A 165 -24.13 0.27 20.62
C GLY A 165 -23.00 -0.57 20.05
N GLU A 166 -22.74 -1.68 20.70
CA GLU A 166 -21.77 -2.68 20.27
C GLU A 166 -22.42 -3.75 19.39
N GLY A 167 -21.62 -4.55 18.70
CA GLY A 167 -22.08 -5.70 17.93
C GLY A 167 -22.67 -5.35 16.56
N ALA A 168 -23.67 -6.14 16.13
CA ALA A 168 -24.29 -6.02 14.82
C ALA A 168 -25.09 -4.71 14.69
N VAL A 169 -25.05 -4.11 13.51
CA VAL A 169 -25.86 -2.92 13.21
C VAL A 169 -27.34 -3.34 13.14
N PRO A 170 -28.22 -2.75 13.96
CA PRO A 170 -29.64 -3.08 13.89
C PRO A 170 -30.27 -2.52 12.59
N GLU A 171 -31.26 -3.22 12.05
CA GLU A 171 -31.96 -2.81 10.82
C GLU A 171 -32.68 -1.46 10.97
N ALA A 172 -33.19 -1.19 12.17
CA ALA A 172 -33.80 0.07 12.56
C ALA A 172 -33.16 0.60 13.85
N CYS A 173 -33.02 1.91 13.96
CA CYS A 173 -32.51 2.51 15.18
C CYS A 173 -33.48 2.27 16.35
N PRO A 174 -33.05 1.64 17.46
CA PRO A 174 -33.93 1.33 18.57
C PRO A 174 -34.48 2.58 19.29
N LYS A 175 -33.80 3.73 19.17
CA LYS A 175 -34.22 4.98 19.82
C LYS A 175 -35.19 5.81 18.98
N CYS A 176 -34.97 5.91 17.67
CA CYS A 176 -35.70 6.87 16.81
C CYS A 176 -36.42 6.22 15.63
N GLY A 177 -36.40 4.89 15.53
CA GLY A 177 -37.04 4.10 14.48
C GLY A 177 -36.48 4.29 13.07
N ALA A 178 -35.37 5.03 12.94
CA ALA A 178 -34.84 5.38 11.64
C ALA A 178 -34.18 4.19 10.95
N THR A 179 -34.42 4.06 9.66
CA THR A 179 -33.95 2.96 8.82
C THR A 179 -33.14 3.51 7.64
N GLY A 180 -32.32 2.64 7.04
CA GLY A 180 -31.62 2.91 5.78
C GLY A 180 -30.23 3.54 5.91
N SER A 181 -29.50 3.54 4.79
CA SER A 181 -28.07 3.85 4.73
C SER A 181 -27.72 5.34 4.86
N TRP A 182 -28.71 6.23 4.88
CA TRP A 182 -28.51 7.69 4.98
C TRP A 182 -28.83 8.21 6.38
N ASP A 183 -29.97 7.82 6.93
CA ASP A 183 -30.49 8.27 8.23
C ASP A 183 -30.73 7.14 9.24
N GLY A 184 -30.08 5.99 9.09
CA GLY A 184 -30.20 4.85 10.01
C GLY A 184 -28.93 4.56 10.84
N PRO A 185 -28.92 3.45 11.57
CA PRO A 185 -27.73 2.86 12.19
C PRO A 185 -26.64 2.57 11.14
N LYS A 186 -25.38 2.90 11.45
CA LYS A 186 -24.21 2.62 10.60
C LYS A 186 -23.08 2.03 11.42
N LEU A 187 -22.29 1.16 10.78
CA LEU A 187 -21.04 0.65 11.36
C LEU A 187 -20.11 1.81 11.72
N LEU A 188 -19.59 1.75 12.95
CA LEU A 188 -18.51 2.59 13.42
C LEU A 188 -17.20 1.80 13.34
N PHE A 189 -16.11 2.48 13.01
CA PHE A 189 -14.79 1.90 12.98
C PHE A 189 -13.87 2.70 13.89
N ALA A 190 -12.94 2.01 14.54
CA ALA A 190 -11.86 2.63 15.29
C ALA A 190 -10.96 3.45 14.36
N GLU A 191 -10.19 4.37 14.94
CA GLU A 191 -9.16 5.11 14.20
C GLU A 191 -8.10 4.18 13.62
N PHE A 192 -7.44 4.62 12.56
CA PHE A 192 -6.36 3.85 11.96
C PHE A 192 -5.19 3.70 12.96
N PRO A 193 -4.83 2.47 13.37
CA PRO A 193 -3.91 2.26 14.49
C PRO A 193 -2.43 2.47 14.12
N GLY A 194 -2.12 2.56 12.82
CA GLY A 194 -0.75 2.69 12.34
C GLY A 194 -0.20 4.11 12.43
N LYS A 195 1.08 4.23 12.80
CA LYS A 195 1.80 5.51 12.68
C LYS A 195 2.14 5.77 11.23
N ILE A 196 1.53 6.79 10.64
CA ILE A 196 1.69 7.10 9.22
C ILE A 196 3.05 7.75 8.96
N ILE A 197 3.79 7.16 8.02
CA ILE A 197 5.11 7.61 7.56
C ILE A 197 4.93 8.59 6.41
N THR A 198 4.13 8.23 5.41
CA THR A 198 3.75 9.14 4.31
C THR A 198 2.41 8.76 3.73
N ARG A 199 1.77 9.72 3.09
CA ARG A 199 0.51 9.57 2.34
C ARG A 199 0.77 9.87 0.88
N GLY A 200 0.02 9.23 0.00
CA GLY A 200 -0.04 9.51 -1.43
C GLY A 200 -1.50 9.55 -1.86
N ARG A 201 -1.85 10.44 -2.78
CA ARG A 201 -3.23 10.60 -3.27
C ARG A 201 -3.35 10.05 -4.68
N ILE A 202 -4.37 9.23 -4.89
CA ILE A 202 -4.80 8.71 -6.20
C ILE A 202 -6.16 9.31 -6.56
N ALA A 203 -6.43 9.45 -7.85
CA ALA A 203 -7.69 10.04 -8.28
C ALA A 203 -8.12 9.56 -9.66
N GLN A 204 -9.42 9.40 -9.84
CA GLN A 204 -10.03 9.04 -11.12
C GLN A 204 -10.59 10.27 -11.84
N GLY A 205 -10.39 10.31 -13.16
CA GLY A 205 -10.86 11.38 -14.04
C GLY A 205 -9.97 12.63 -14.02
N ALA A 206 -10.36 13.64 -14.81
CA ALA A 206 -9.67 14.93 -14.79
C ALA A 206 -9.88 15.62 -13.43
N ALA A 207 -8.79 15.81 -12.69
CA ALA A 207 -8.75 16.49 -11.38
C ALA A 207 -9.46 15.78 -10.21
N GLY A 208 -9.61 14.45 -10.26
CA GLY A 208 -10.19 13.69 -9.15
C GLY A 208 -11.66 13.97 -8.85
N ARG A 209 -12.34 14.68 -9.76
CA ARG A 209 -13.78 15.00 -9.64
C ARG A 209 -14.67 13.77 -9.76
N ALA A 210 -14.17 12.68 -10.33
CA ALA A 210 -14.92 11.45 -10.50
C ALA A 210 -14.79 10.53 -9.28
N GLY A 211 -13.64 10.52 -8.62
CA GLY A 211 -13.34 9.68 -7.47
C GLY A 211 -11.91 9.90 -7.01
N GLY A 212 -11.61 9.57 -5.75
CA GLY A 212 -10.32 9.83 -5.15
C GLY A 212 -10.08 8.98 -3.93
N GLY A 213 -8.83 8.62 -3.71
CA GLY A 213 -8.44 7.80 -2.59
C GLY A 213 -7.03 8.13 -2.14
N GLU A 214 -6.66 7.46 -1.08
CA GLU A 214 -5.38 7.58 -0.45
C GLU A 214 -4.64 6.25 -0.51
N GLN A 215 -3.33 6.35 -0.57
CA GLN A 215 -2.38 5.28 -0.34
C GLN A 215 -1.52 5.71 0.85
N VAL A 216 -1.10 4.76 1.66
CA VAL A 216 -0.45 5.06 2.94
C VAL A 216 0.75 4.14 3.12
N ILE A 217 1.85 4.70 3.63
CA ILE A 217 2.93 3.91 4.22
C ILE A 217 2.88 4.15 5.72
N ALA A 218 2.78 3.09 6.52
CA ALA A 218 2.63 3.19 7.96
C ALA A 218 3.42 2.11 8.71
N LEU A 219 3.73 2.40 9.96
CA LEU A 219 4.22 1.44 10.93
C LEU A 219 3.01 0.87 11.69
N MET A 220 2.74 -0.43 11.53
CA MET A 220 1.59 -1.11 12.14
C MET A 220 2.03 -1.91 13.36
N PRO A 221 1.31 -1.81 14.49
CA PRO A 221 1.57 -2.66 15.65
C PRO A 221 1.11 -4.10 15.42
N LYS A 222 1.75 -5.02 16.15
CA LYS A 222 1.35 -6.43 16.29
C LYS A 222 0.02 -6.57 17.04
N ASP A 223 -0.74 -7.59 16.69
CA ASP A 223 -2.00 -8.00 17.34
C ASP A 223 -3.09 -6.91 17.34
N VAL A 224 -3.02 -5.97 16.39
CA VAL A 224 -4.05 -4.94 16.19
C VAL A 224 -4.65 -5.05 14.79
N VAL A 225 -5.97 -5.18 14.74
CA VAL A 225 -6.72 -5.26 13.49
C VAL A 225 -6.83 -3.87 12.85
N PHE A 226 -6.57 -3.81 11.55
CA PHE A 226 -6.79 -2.62 10.74
C PHE A 226 -7.49 -2.99 9.44
N ARG A 227 -8.08 -1.99 8.78
CA ARG A 227 -9.00 -2.18 7.66
C ARG A 227 -8.68 -1.24 6.51
N THR A 228 -8.79 -1.77 5.29
CA THR A 228 -8.96 -0.96 4.08
C THR A 228 -10.39 -1.10 3.58
N SER A 229 -10.99 0.00 3.13
CA SER A 229 -12.31 -0.02 2.51
C SER A 229 -12.34 0.69 1.17
N TYR A 230 -13.28 0.29 0.34
CA TYR A 230 -13.44 0.72 -1.04
C TYR A 230 -14.90 1.12 -1.26
N SER A 231 -15.12 2.21 -1.97
CA SER A 231 -16.47 2.64 -2.38
C SER A 231 -16.54 2.81 -3.90
N GLY A 232 -17.72 3.19 -4.41
CA GLY A 232 -18.00 3.26 -5.84
C GLY A 232 -18.44 1.92 -6.42
N ARG A 233 -18.26 1.72 -7.73
CA ARG A 233 -18.61 0.46 -8.39
C ARG A 233 -17.43 -0.51 -8.31
N LEU A 234 -17.61 -1.60 -7.57
CA LEU A 234 -16.58 -2.61 -7.30
C LEU A 234 -16.71 -3.86 -8.18
N TYR A 235 -17.78 -3.98 -8.95
CA TYR A 235 -17.99 -5.08 -9.92
C TYR A 235 -17.78 -6.48 -9.32
N GLY A 236 -18.37 -6.71 -8.14
CA GLY A 236 -18.25 -7.99 -7.41
C GLY A 236 -17.03 -8.10 -6.51
N ALA A 237 -16.09 -7.15 -6.54
CA ALA A 237 -14.97 -7.13 -5.60
C ALA A 237 -15.45 -6.76 -4.18
N PRO A 238 -14.81 -7.29 -3.12
CA PRO A 238 -15.13 -6.94 -1.74
C PRO A 238 -15.00 -5.45 -1.45
N SER A 239 -15.89 -4.93 -0.62
CA SER A 239 -15.90 -3.51 -0.21
C SER A 239 -14.93 -3.20 0.94
N SER A 240 -14.35 -4.22 1.57
CA SER A 240 -13.27 -4.04 2.54
C SER A 240 -12.50 -5.31 2.82
N HIS A 241 -11.29 -5.12 3.33
CA HIS A 241 -10.42 -6.17 3.83
C HIS A 241 -9.86 -5.76 5.20
N TYR A 242 -9.73 -6.73 6.09
CA TYR A 242 -9.18 -6.62 7.43
C TYR A 242 -7.84 -7.34 7.48
N TYR A 243 -6.95 -6.82 8.30
CA TYR A 243 -5.59 -7.31 8.41
C TYR A 243 -5.15 -7.32 9.87
N VAL A 244 -4.32 -8.31 10.22
CA VAL A 244 -3.64 -8.36 11.50
C VAL A 244 -2.24 -8.94 11.32
N TRP A 245 -1.28 -8.32 11.98
CA TRP A 245 0.09 -8.85 12.06
C TRP A 245 0.22 -9.64 13.37
N ASP A 246 0.46 -10.95 13.26
CA ASP A 246 0.53 -11.86 14.43
C ASP A 246 1.97 -12.05 14.98
N GLY A 247 2.94 -11.30 14.46
CA GLY A 247 4.36 -11.47 14.77
C GLY A 247 5.12 -12.38 13.81
N SER A 248 4.41 -13.14 12.96
CA SER A 248 5.00 -14.06 11.98
C SER A 248 4.52 -13.79 10.55
N LYS A 249 3.22 -13.59 10.36
CA LYS A 249 2.54 -13.36 9.08
C LYS A 249 1.54 -12.21 9.19
N LEU A 250 1.35 -11.53 8.07
CA LEU A 250 0.30 -10.53 7.92
C LEU A 250 -0.91 -11.22 7.29
N LEU A 251 -1.92 -11.47 8.12
CA LEU A 251 -3.17 -12.07 7.71
C LEU A 251 -4.05 -11.05 7.01
N ALA A 252 -4.86 -11.52 6.07
CA ALA A 252 -5.84 -10.73 5.35
C ALA A 252 -7.14 -11.53 5.21
N ALA A 253 -8.28 -10.88 5.44
CA ALA A 253 -9.60 -11.48 5.26
C ALA A 253 -10.63 -10.41 4.90
N THR A 254 -11.63 -10.78 4.12
CA THR A 254 -12.90 -10.05 4.02
C THR A 254 -13.70 -10.22 5.31
N TRP A 255 -14.77 -9.44 5.48
CA TRP A 255 -15.64 -9.63 6.65
C TRP A 255 -16.32 -11.00 6.66
N ASP A 256 -16.76 -11.46 5.50
CA ASP A 256 -17.49 -12.73 5.40
C ASP A 256 -16.56 -13.91 5.71
N GLU A 257 -15.32 -13.88 5.21
CA GLU A 257 -14.29 -14.86 5.59
C GLU A 257 -13.96 -14.80 7.08
N ARG A 258 -13.83 -13.59 7.63
CA ARG A 258 -13.55 -13.38 9.06
C ARG A 258 -14.64 -14.00 9.93
N ALA A 259 -15.91 -13.72 9.61
CA ALA A 259 -17.06 -14.22 10.35
C ALA A 259 -17.25 -15.75 10.17
N ALA A 260 -16.97 -16.29 8.98
CA ALA A 260 -17.16 -17.70 8.69
C ALA A 260 -16.08 -18.60 9.31
N ALA A 261 -14.84 -18.10 9.40
CA ALA A 261 -13.69 -18.87 9.88
C ALA A 261 -13.20 -18.45 11.27
N ASP A 262 -13.98 -17.61 11.98
CA ASP A 262 -13.64 -17.06 13.31
C ASP A 262 -12.21 -16.52 13.36
N LEU A 263 -11.84 -15.76 12.32
CA LEU A 263 -10.50 -15.19 12.20
C LEU A 263 -10.43 -13.92 13.04
N PHE A 264 -9.49 -13.87 13.98
CA PHE A 264 -9.06 -12.71 14.79
C PHE A 264 -10.14 -11.71 15.23
#